data_AF-A0A8T2M7S0-F1
#
_entry.id   AF-A0A8T2M7S0-F1
#
_cell.length_a   1.000
_cell.length_b   1.000
_cell.length_c   1.000
_cell.angle_alpha   90.00
_cell.angle_beta   90.00
_cell.angle_gamma   90.00
#
_symmetry.space_group_name_H-M   'P 1'
#
loop_
_entity.id
_entity.type
_entity.pdbx_description
1 polymer ?
#
loop_
_entity_poly.entity_id
_entity_poly.type
_entity_poly.pdbx_seq_one_letter_code
_entity_poly.pdbx_strand_id
1 'polypeptide(L)'
;MLACTEMITMCLQSAKREHLRSKQQQQLQQNHGLSIFHDIFRRADKNDDGKLSFEEFKAYFADGILTTDELQELFYSIDGRQANNLDTDKLSDYFSQHLGEYLNVLSALEKLNVAILKAMDKTKEEYQGSSVLGQFVTRFMLKETSSQLLSLQMSLQCAMEAVEEQSSPAPAEVKVPEHLSVQKNNRRCGRKVQKNMCLSPTDPYSGILTTGVSVDTDDHWSSQINRLQQLIDKLECQSPKLEPLKEDPLASTYKSNILLVQRQMAVTEENLEEFQKALKSYADSTTNQSDNLHVSIQKLPEKSCYIIYEFWQDRISWMSYLQSEASKTFQRCIIDMLEDPELISTMLMPASWWIMTNN
;
A
#
# COMPACT_ATOMS: atom_id res chain seq x y z
N MET A 1 38.31 -59.95 18.58
CA MET A 1 36.97 -59.63 19.12
C MET A 1 36.83 -58.21 19.67
N LEU A 2 37.91 -57.45 19.91
CA LEU A 2 37.83 -56.10 20.52
C LEU A 2 37.35 -54.98 19.57
N ALA A 3 37.58 -55.12 18.26
CA ALA A 3 37.26 -54.07 17.27
C ALA A 3 35.75 -53.83 17.07
N CYS A 4 34.92 -54.87 17.23
CA CYS A 4 33.47 -54.72 17.10
C CYS A 4 32.86 -54.00 18.31
N THR A 5 33.41 -54.25 19.50
CA THR A 5 32.95 -53.59 20.74
C THR A 5 33.24 -52.10 20.70
N GLU A 6 34.43 -51.71 20.23
CA GLU A 6 34.83 -50.30 20.08
C GLU A 6 33.96 -49.55 19.08
N MET A 7 33.68 -50.14 17.91
CA MET A 7 32.78 -49.53 16.91
C MET A 7 31.36 -49.35 17.46
N ILE A 8 30.81 -50.35 18.16
CA ILE A 8 29.47 -50.24 18.76
C ILE A 8 29.43 -49.13 19.80
N THR A 9 30.45 -49.01 20.66
CA THR A 9 30.53 -47.90 21.63
C THR A 9 30.64 -46.52 20.97
N MET A 10 31.39 -46.39 19.88
CA MET A 10 31.47 -45.12 19.15
C MET A 10 30.15 -44.73 18.49
N CYS A 11 29.45 -45.70 17.86
CA CYS A 11 28.13 -45.48 17.27
C CYS A 11 27.09 -45.08 18.32
N LEU A 12 27.08 -45.75 19.49
CA LEU A 12 26.17 -45.43 20.58
C LEU A 12 26.46 -44.06 21.22
N GLN A 13 27.74 -43.68 21.32
CA GLN A 13 28.12 -42.34 21.79
C GLN A 13 27.76 -41.25 20.78
N SER A 14 27.90 -41.52 19.47
CA SER A 14 27.46 -40.60 18.41
C SER A 14 25.94 -40.41 18.43
N ALA A 15 25.18 -41.51 18.50
CA ALA A 15 23.72 -41.47 18.59
C ALA A 15 23.24 -40.77 19.88
N LYS A 16 23.93 -40.97 21.01
CA LYS A 16 23.64 -40.25 22.27
C LYS A 16 23.92 -38.76 22.14
N ARG A 17 25.01 -38.36 21.47
CA ARG A 17 25.34 -36.94 21.21
C ARG A 17 24.34 -36.30 20.25
N GLU A 18 23.94 -36.99 19.19
CA GLU A 18 22.89 -36.52 18.27
C GLU A 18 21.56 -36.36 18.99
N HIS A 19 21.14 -37.35 19.79
CA HIS A 19 19.91 -37.26 20.58
C HIS A 19 19.97 -36.11 21.60
N LEU A 20 21.10 -35.88 22.27
CA LEU A 20 21.29 -34.71 23.15
C LEU A 20 21.18 -33.40 22.38
N ARG A 21 21.76 -33.33 21.17
CA ARG A 21 21.70 -32.16 20.29
C ARG A 21 20.28 -31.90 19.78
N SER A 22 19.54 -32.94 19.39
CA SER A 22 18.14 -32.84 18.98
C SER A 22 17.23 -32.45 20.15
N LYS A 23 17.51 -32.94 21.37
CA LYS A 23 16.77 -32.56 22.58
C LYS A 23 17.05 -31.10 22.98
N GLN A 24 18.29 -30.65 22.81
CA GLN A 24 18.67 -29.25 23.01
C GLN A 24 18.06 -28.34 21.93
N GLN A 25 18.00 -28.78 20.67
CA GLN A 25 17.27 -28.08 19.60
C GLN A 25 15.76 -28.05 19.82
N GLN A 26 15.14 -29.09 20.39
CA GLN A 26 13.73 -29.09 20.77
C GLN A 26 13.44 -28.14 21.95
N GLN A 27 14.34 -28.05 22.94
CA GLN A 27 14.22 -27.06 24.01
C GLN A 27 14.42 -25.62 23.51
N LEU A 28 15.37 -25.40 22.58
CA LEU A 28 15.52 -24.12 21.89
C LEU A 28 14.29 -23.78 21.04
N GLN A 29 13.64 -24.77 20.43
CA GLN A 29 12.38 -24.59 19.70
C GLN A 29 11.20 -24.20 20.59
N GLN A 30 11.16 -24.65 21.84
CA GLN A 30 10.10 -24.26 22.79
C GLN A 30 10.25 -22.82 23.30
N ASN A 31 11.45 -22.25 23.27
CA ASN A 31 11.71 -20.88 23.72
C ASN A 31 11.67 -19.83 22.60
N HIS A 32 11.47 -20.24 21.34
CA HIS A 32 11.37 -19.30 20.21
C HIS A 32 10.04 -18.54 20.24
N GLY A 33 10.10 -17.22 20.17
CA GLY A 33 8.97 -16.31 20.31
C GLY A 33 8.76 -15.76 21.73
N LEU A 34 9.45 -16.29 22.75
CA LEU A 34 9.39 -15.77 24.12
C LEU A 34 10.44 -14.68 24.41
N SER A 35 11.46 -14.56 23.56
CA SER A 35 12.47 -13.50 23.67
C SER A 35 11.89 -12.10 23.57
N ILE A 36 10.74 -11.95 22.91
CA ILE A 36 9.99 -10.71 22.85
C ILE A 36 9.56 -10.23 24.24
N PHE A 37 9.39 -11.13 25.21
CA PHE A 37 9.01 -10.74 26.58
C PHE A 37 10.12 -9.97 27.27
N HIS A 38 11.40 -10.23 26.94
CA HIS A 38 12.49 -9.37 27.41
C HIS A 38 12.39 -7.95 26.82
N ASP A 39 11.99 -7.82 25.55
CA ASP A 39 11.80 -6.50 24.93
C ASP A 39 10.53 -5.79 25.41
N ILE A 40 9.44 -6.53 25.67
CA ILE A 40 8.23 -6.02 26.32
C ILE A 40 8.56 -5.52 27.72
N PHE A 41 9.28 -6.34 28.49
CA PHE A 41 9.72 -6.01 29.84
C PHE A 41 10.59 -4.74 29.82
N ARG A 42 11.59 -4.65 28.94
CA ARG A 42 12.42 -3.45 28.78
C ARG A 42 11.61 -2.19 28.40
N ARG A 43 10.48 -2.34 27.69
CA ARG A 43 9.61 -1.19 27.38
C ARG A 43 8.72 -0.78 28.56
N ALA A 44 8.36 -1.73 29.40
CA ALA A 44 7.50 -1.55 30.57
C ALA A 44 8.28 -1.04 31.80
N ASP A 45 9.50 -1.54 32.01
CA ASP A 45 10.44 -1.13 33.05
C ASP A 45 10.96 0.27 32.70
N LYS A 46 10.50 1.30 33.42
CA LYS A 46 10.82 2.71 33.12
C LYS A 46 12.01 3.21 33.91
N ASN A 47 12.33 2.55 35.01
CA ASN A 47 13.42 2.93 35.90
C ASN A 47 14.68 2.06 35.70
N ASP A 48 14.62 1.06 34.82
CA ASP A 48 15.68 0.09 34.49
C ASP A 48 16.19 -0.68 35.73
N ASP A 49 15.31 -0.94 36.71
CA ASP A 49 15.68 -1.67 37.93
C ASP A 49 15.62 -3.20 37.79
N GLY A 50 15.15 -3.69 36.63
CA GLY A 50 15.05 -5.10 36.29
C GLY A 50 13.81 -5.78 36.87
N LYS A 51 12.86 -5.02 37.41
CA LYS A 51 11.58 -5.49 37.99
C LYS A 51 10.45 -4.57 37.53
N LEU A 52 9.25 -5.11 37.37
CA LEU A 52 8.07 -4.29 37.11
C LEU A 52 7.32 -4.07 38.42
N SER A 53 7.24 -2.81 38.82
CA SER A 53 6.27 -2.34 39.82
C SER A 53 4.84 -2.46 39.28
N PHE A 54 3.84 -2.41 40.18
CA PHE A 54 2.45 -2.40 39.75
C PHE A 54 2.11 -1.16 38.91
N GLU A 55 2.70 0.00 39.23
CA GLU A 55 2.50 1.23 38.45
C GLU A 55 3.00 1.07 37.01
N GLU A 56 4.17 0.47 36.80
CA GLU A 56 4.73 0.19 35.47
C GLU A 56 3.93 -0.85 34.71
N PHE A 57 3.55 -1.93 35.40
CA PHE A 57 2.67 -2.95 34.83
C PHE A 57 1.34 -2.33 34.38
N LYS A 58 0.71 -1.52 35.24
CA LYS A 58 -0.54 -0.83 34.90
C LYS A 58 -0.36 0.12 33.73
N ALA A 59 0.70 0.92 33.73
CA ALA A 59 0.94 1.89 32.66
C ALA A 59 1.15 1.22 31.29
N TYR A 60 1.72 0.02 31.25
CA TYR A 60 2.00 -0.70 30.02
C TYR A 60 0.84 -1.61 29.55
N PHE A 61 0.17 -2.29 30.48
CA PHE A 61 -0.84 -3.32 30.17
C PHE A 61 -2.30 -2.85 30.27
N ALA A 62 -2.56 -1.63 30.73
CA ALA A 62 -3.94 -1.12 30.74
C ALA A 62 -4.48 -0.98 29.31
N ASP A 63 -5.46 -1.82 28.97
CA ASP A 63 -6.13 -1.88 27.66
C ASP A 63 -7.57 -1.35 27.69
N GLY A 64 -8.09 -1.02 28.87
CA GLY A 64 -9.47 -0.58 29.07
C GLY A 64 -10.49 -1.72 29.14
N ILE A 65 -10.07 -2.97 28.98
CA ILE A 65 -10.90 -4.17 29.15
C ILE A 65 -10.91 -4.56 30.63
N LEU A 66 -9.73 -4.62 31.27
CA LEU A 66 -9.61 -4.90 32.69
C LEU A 66 -9.71 -3.61 33.51
N THR A 67 -10.47 -3.67 34.60
CA THR A 67 -10.47 -2.62 35.63
C THR A 67 -9.12 -2.58 36.35
N THR A 68 -8.84 -1.49 37.06
CA THR A 68 -7.59 -1.38 37.85
C THR A 68 -7.48 -2.50 38.89
N ASP A 69 -8.61 -2.90 39.49
CA ASP A 69 -8.63 -3.94 40.52
C ASP A 69 -8.38 -5.33 39.91
N GLU A 70 -8.99 -5.63 38.76
CA GLU A 70 -8.74 -6.88 38.02
C GLU A 70 -7.31 -6.97 37.51
N LEU A 71 -6.74 -5.85 37.04
CA LEU A 71 -5.34 -5.79 36.60
C LEU A 71 -4.37 -5.97 37.79
N GLN A 72 -4.75 -5.49 38.97
CA GLN A 72 -4.01 -5.70 40.21
C GLN A 72 -4.09 -7.16 40.68
N GLU A 73 -5.25 -7.80 40.59
CA GLU A 73 -5.38 -9.25 40.85
C GLU A 73 -4.52 -10.07 39.87
N LEU A 74 -4.52 -9.69 38.59
CA LEU A 74 -3.66 -10.30 37.57
C LEU A 74 -2.19 -10.17 37.97
N PHE A 75 -1.72 -8.96 38.30
CA PHE A 75 -0.35 -8.73 38.75
C PHE A 75 0.05 -9.62 39.93
N TYR A 76 -0.80 -9.72 40.96
CA TYR A 76 -0.54 -10.58 42.11
C TYR A 76 -0.57 -12.08 41.79
N SER A 77 -1.40 -12.49 40.83
CA SER A 77 -1.46 -13.88 40.38
C SER A 77 -0.17 -14.31 39.70
N ILE A 78 0.44 -13.42 38.90
CA ILE A 78 1.69 -13.68 38.18
C ILE A 78 2.88 -13.63 39.15
N ASP A 79 2.90 -12.66 40.08
CA ASP A 79 3.98 -12.55 41.06
C ASP A 79 3.97 -13.69 42.11
N GLY A 80 2.85 -14.40 42.26
CA GLY A 80 2.67 -15.40 43.31
C GLY A 80 2.49 -14.79 44.71
N ARG A 81 2.03 -13.53 44.78
CA ARG A 81 1.72 -12.76 46.01
C ARG A 81 2.88 -12.53 46.99
N GLN A 82 4.13 -12.46 46.54
CA GLN A 82 5.29 -12.49 47.45
C GLN A 82 6.26 -11.31 47.37
N ALA A 83 6.35 -10.55 46.28
CA ALA A 83 7.43 -9.56 46.11
C ALA A 83 6.98 -8.16 45.68
N ASN A 84 5.71 -7.98 45.28
CA ASN A 84 5.18 -6.72 44.75
C ASN A 84 5.98 -6.21 43.53
N ASN A 85 6.71 -7.11 42.89
CA ASN A 85 7.67 -6.83 41.83
C ASN A 85 7.74 -8.03 40.91
N LEU A 86 7.42 -7.81 39.65
CA LEU A 86 7.39 -8.88 38.66
C LEU A 86 8.73 -8.97 37.93
N ASP A 87 9.33 -10.15 37.91
CA ASP A 87 10.53 -10.44 37.11
C ASP A 87 10.14 -10.88 35.68
N THR A 88 11.12 -10.82 34.78
CA THR A 88 10.87 -11.15 33.37
C THR A 88 10.51 -12.61 33.15
N ASP A 89 11.04 -13.50 33.99
CA ASP A 89 10.83 -14.95 33.87
C ASP A 89 9.39 -15.32 34.25
N LYS A 90 8.84 -14.82 35.37
CA LYS A 90 7.43 -15.06 35.73
C LYS A 90 6.46 -14.47 34.72
N LEU A 91 6.74 -13.27 34.20
CA LEU A 91 5.93 -12.65 33.15
C LEU A 91 5.93 -13.54 31.89
N SER A 92 7.11 -13.98 31.45
CA SER A 92 7.25 -14.87 30.30
C SER A 92 6.53 -16.21 30.51
N ASP A 93 6.69 -16.83 31.67
CA ASP A 93 6.06 -18.10 32.01
C ASP A 93 4.53 -18.00 31.99
N TYR A 94 3.97 -16.91 32.50
CA TYR A 94 2.53 -16.67 32.46
C TYR A 94 2.04 -16.50 31.03
N PHE A 95 2.60 -15.56 30.26
CA PHE A 95 2.11 -15.31 28.90
C PHE A 95 2.36 -16.49 27.95
N SER A 96 3.40 -17.29 28.16
CA SER A 96 3.64 -18.50 27.37
C SER A 96 2.43 -19.45 27.33
N GLN A 97 1.63 -19.47 28.40
CA GLN A 97 0.42 -20.29 28.52
C GLN A 97 -0.81 -19.65 27.84
N HIS A 98 -0.78 -18.34 27.60
CA HIS A 98 -1.92 -17.55 27.13
C HIS A 98 -1.79 -17.01 25.70
N LEU A 99 -0.62 -17.16 25.06
CA LEU A 99 -0.38 -16.65 23.70
C LEU A 99 -1.17 -17.37 22.60
N GLY A 100 -1.49 -18.65 22.78
CA GLY A 100 -2.16 -19.45 21.74
C GLY A 100 -1.44 -19.38 20.39
N GLU A 101 -2.18 -19.13 19.31
CA GLU A 101 -1.63 -19.01 17.95
C GLU A 101 -0.64 -17.86 17.76
N TYR A 102 -0.67 -16.84 18.62
CA TYR A 102 0.29 -15.73 18.55
C TYR A 102 1.72 -16.18 18.89
N LEU A 103 1.91 -17.31 19.58
CA LEU A 103 3.23 -17.89 19.77
C LEU A 103 3.90 -18.22 18.41
N ASN A 104 3.13 -18.79 17.47
CA ASN A 104 3.61 -19.09 16.12
C ASN A 104 3.99 -17.81 15.36
N VAL A 105 3.19 -16.75 15.52
CA VAL A 105 3.44 -15.43 14.92
C VAL A 105 4.74 -14.83 15.48
N LEU A 106 4.91 -14.81 16.80
CA LEU A 106 6.10 -14.27 17.47
C LEU A 106 7.36 -15.07 17.11
N SER A 107 7.26 -16.41 17.05
CA SER A 107 8.35 -17.28 16.60
C SER A 107 8.75 -16.99 15.15
N ALA A 108 7.77 -16.74 14.26
CA ALA A 108 8.03 -16.36 12.87
C ALA A 108 8.70 -14.99 12.77
N LEU A 109 8.25 -14.01 13.57
CA LEU A 109 8.86 -12.67 13.64
C LEU A 109 10.31 -12.74 14.14
N GLU A 110 10.61 -13.57 15.13
CA GLU A 110 11.97 -13.78 15.61
C GLU A 110 12.88 -14.36 14.52
N LYS A 111 12.42 -15.40 13.82
CA LYS A 111 13.14 -15.99 12.67
C LYS A 111 13.36 -14.99 11.56
N LEU A 112 12.35 -14.18 11.26
CA LEU A 112 12.41 -13.13 10.26
C LEU A 112 13.45 -12.07 10.65
N ASN A 113 13.47 -11.64 11.91
CA ASN A 113 14.45 -10.68 12.41
C ASN A 113 15.88 -11.22 12.27
N VAL A 114 16.13 -12.47 12.67
CA VAL A 114 17.45 -13.12 12.49
C VAL A 114 17.84 -13.19 11.01
N ALA A 115 16.89 -13.54 10.12
CA ALA A 115 17.15 -13.61 8.69
C ALA A 115 17.49 -12.24 8.09
N ILE A 116 16.77 -11.18 8.48
CA ILE A 116 17.01 -9.80 8.05
C ILE A 116 18.39 -9.35 8.54
N LEU A 117 18.70 -9.51 9.83
CA LEU A 117 20.00 -9.13 10.38
C LEU A 117 21.15 -9.81 9.65
N LYS A 118 21.04 -11.12 9.42
CA LYS A 118 22.03 -11.88 8.64
C LYS A 118 22.17 -11.36 7.20
N ALA A 119 21.06 -11.01 6.55
CA ALA A 119 21.08 -10.43 5.20
C ALA A 119 21.70 -9.03 5.19
N MET A 120 21.48 -8.24 6.25
CA MET A 120 22.06 -6.92 6.42
C MET A 120 23.56 -6.98 6.68
N ASP A 121 24.03 -7.90 7.53
CA ASP A 121 25.46 -8.12 7.78
C ASP A 121 26.18 -8.51 6.48
N LYS A 122 25.61 -9.46 5.73
CA LYS A 122 26.14 -9.85 4.42
C LYS A 122 26.14 -8.70 3.41
N THR A 123 25.05 -7.90 3.39
CA THR A 123 24.97 -6.71 2.55
C THR A 123 26.07 -5.71 2.90
N LYS A 124 26.32 -5.48 4.19
CA LYS A 124 27.36 -4.57 4.66
C LYS A 124 28.75 -5.00 4.20
N GLU A 125 29.05 -6.30 4.22
CA GLU A 125 30.34 -6.85 3.81
C GLU A 125 30.54 -6.84 2.29
N GLU A 126 29.54 -7.26 1.51
CA GLU A 126 29.71 -7.55 0.08
C GLU A 126 29.34 -6.37 -0.84
N TYR A 127 28.55 -5.39 -0.37
CA TYR A 127 27.93 -4.39 -1.24
C TYR A 127 28.93 -3.52 -2.01
N GLN A 128 29.96 -2.98 -1.34
CA GLN A 128 30.96 -2.13 -2.00
C GLN A 128 31.84 -2.90 -2.98
N GLY A 129 32.05 -4.21 -2.73
CA GLY A 129 32.81 -5.10 -3.62
C GLY A 129 31.97 -5.72 -4.74
N SER A 130 30.66 -5.52 -4.74
CA SER A 130 29.74 -6.12 -5.71
C SER A 130 29.69 -5.36 -7.03
N SER A 131 29.32 -6.05 -8.11
CA SER A 131 29.08 -5.44 -9.43
C SER A 131 27.92 -4.43 -9.38
N VAL A 132 27.82 -3.55 -10.38
CA VAL A 132 26.72 -2.57 -10.51
C VAL A 132 25.35 -3.27 -10.46
N LEU A 133 25.21 -4.42 -11.12
CA LEU A 133 24.00 -5.23 -11.07
C LEU A 133 23.77 -5.81 -9.67
N GLY A 134 24.81 -6.30 -9.00
CA GLY A 134 24.72 -6.79 -7.62
C GLY A 134 24.25 -5.72 -6.65
N GLN A 135 24.83 -4.52 -6.73
CA GLN A 135 24.41 -3.37 -5.92
C GLN A 135 22.95 -2.97 -6.19
N PHE A 136 22.52 -2.98 -7.46
CA PHE A 136 21.12 -2.74 -7.83
C PHE A 136 20.19 -3.79 -7.19
N VAL A 137 20.49 -5.08 -7.35
CA VAL A 137 19.69 -6.16 -6.78
C VAL A 137 19.60 -6.03 -5.26
N THR A 138 20.71 -5.75 -4.59
CA THR A 138 20.72 -5.53 -3.13
C THR A 138 19.80 -4.37 -2.71
N ARG A 139 19.89 -3.21 -3.37
CA ARG A 139 19.01 -2.06 -3.08
C ARG A 139 17.54 -2.39 -3.34
N PHE A 140 17.26 -3.09 -4.44
CA PHE A 140 15.91 -3.54 -4.78
C PHE A 140 15.36 -4.47 -3.70
N MET A 141 16.10 -5.51 -3.31
CA MET A 141 15.66 -6.48 -2.30
C MET A 141 15.45 -5.84 -0.93
N LEU A 142 16.31 -4.89 -0.52
CA LEU A 142 16.10 -4.12 0.71
C LEU A 142 14.80 -3.30 0.67
N LYS A 143 14.59 -2.57 -0.44
CA LYS A 143 13.36 -1.78 -0.64
C LYS A 143 12.12 -2.67 -0.63
N GLU A 144 12.16 -3.79 -1.34
CA GLU A 144 11.04 -4.71 -1.44
C GLU A 144 10.73 -5.36 -0.08
N THR A 145 11.76 -5.83 0.64
CA THR A 145 11.58 -6.41 1.98
C THR A 145 10.93 -5.40 2.94
N SER A 146 11.34 -4.13 2.90
CA SER A 146 10.72 -3.07 3.70
C SER A 146 9.25 -2.85 3.33
N SER A 147 8.90 -2.87 2.06
CA SER A 147 7.50 -2.72 1.60
C SER A 147 6.62 -3.87 2.08
N GLN A 148 7.13 -5.10 2.04
CA GLN A 148 6.40 -6.29 2.50
C GLN A 148 6.13 -6.24 4.01
N LEU A 149 7.12 -5.79 4.81
CA LEU A 149 6.94 -5.59 6.26
C LEU A 149 5.89 -4.52 6.56
N LEU A 150 5.87 -3.42 5.81
CA LEU A 150 4.87 -2.36 5.97
C LEU A 150 3.46 -2.88 5.67
N SER A 151 3.30 -3.67 4.61
CA SER A 151 2.02 -4.29 4.26
C SER A 151 1.50 -5.19 5.39
N LEU A 152 2.36 -6.01 5.98
CA LEU A 152 2.02 -6.85 7.14
C LEU A 152 1.60 -6.00 8.35
N GLN A 153 2.33 -4.92 8.63
CA GLN A 153 1.98 -4.00 9.71
C GLN A 153 0.59 -3.36 9.51
N MET A 154 0.26 -2.91 8.30
CA MET A 154 -1.04 -2.32 8.00
C MET A 154 -2.18 -3.34 8.17
N SER A 155 -1.95 -4.59 7.78
CA SER A 155 -2.93 -5.67 8.00
C SER A 155 -3.17 -5.93 9.49
N LEU A 156 -2.10 -5.94 10.30
CA LEU A 156 -2.20 -6.12 11.75
C LEU A 156 -2.92 -4.93 12.41
N GLN A 157 -2.62 -3.71 11.99
CA GLN A 157 -3.29 -2.50 12.48
C GLN A 157 -4.81 -2.56 12.23
N CYS A 158 -5.23 -2.99 11.03
CA CYS A 158 -6.66 -3.17 10.73
C CYS A 158 -7.32 -4.21 11.65
N ALA A 159 -6.60 -5.30 11.99
CA ALA A 159 -7.11 -6.32 12.90
C ALA A 159 -7.24 -5.79 14.33
N MET A 160 -6.27 -4.99 14.79
CA MET A 160 -6.30 -4.35 16.11
C MET A 160 -7.50 -3.41 16.24
N GLU A 161 -7.73 -2.54 15.25
CA GLU A 161 -8.87 -1.61 15.23
C GLU A 161 -10.21 -2.36 15.26
N ALA A 162 -10.33 -3.47 14.52
CA ALA A 162 -11.54 -4.27 14.50
C ALA A 162 -11.81 -5.01 15.83
N VAL A 163 -10.76 -5.33 16.60
CA VAL A 163 -10.89 -5.92 17.94
C VAL A 163 -11.31 -4.84 18.95
N GLU A 164 -10.73 -3.64 18.88
CA GLU A 164 -11.05 -2.52 19.76
C GLU A 164 -12.52 -2.05 19.61
N GLU A 165 -13.04 -2.05 18.37
CA GLU A 165 -14.45 -1.73 18.09
C GLU A 165 -15.42 -2.76 18.71
N GLN A 166 -15.01 -4.03 18.79
CA GLN A 166 -15.81 -5.11 19.40
C GLN A 166 -15.76 -5.12 20.93
N SER A 167 -14.67 -4.64 21.54
CA SER A 167 -14.50 -4.61 23.00
C SER A 167 -15.11 -3.36 23.66
N SER A 168 -15.58 -2.39 22.88
CA SER A 168 -16.25 -1.20 23.38
C SER A 168 -17.65 -1.54 23.92
N PRO A 169 -17.96 -1.35 25.22
CA PRO A 169 -19.30 -1.59 25.72
C PRO A 169 -20.27 -0.63 25.05
N ALA A 170 -21.25 -1.16 24.30
CA ALA A 170 -22.43 -0.40 23.91
C ALA A 170 -23.04 0.20 25.19
N PRO A 171 -23.28 1.52 25.28
CA PRO A 171 -23.86 2.11 26.47
C PRO A 171 -25.18 1.42 26.79
N ALA A 172 -25.25 0.79 27.96
CA ALA A 172 -26.46 0.18 28.47
C ALA A 172 -27.60 1.22 28.45
N GLU A 173 -28.69 0.88 27.76
CA GLU A 173 -29.93 1.65 27.79
C GLU A 173 -30.45 1.72 29.24
N VAL A 174 -30.20 2.83 29.92
CA VAL A 174 -30.91 3.20 31.13
C VAL A 174 -31.82 4.38 30.81
N LYS A 175 -33.11 4.12 30.96
CA LYS A 175 -34.25 5.01 30.75
C LYS A 175 -34.23 6.21 31.73
N VAL A 176 -34.62 7.40 31.21
CA VAL A 176 -35.38 8.51 31.87
C VAL A 176 -34.50 9.62 32.55
N PRO A 177 -34.90 10.93 32.56
CA PRO A 177 -34.54 11.91 31.53
C PRO A 177 -33.93 13.23 32.09
N GLU A 178 -33.54 14.08 31.14
CA GLU A 178 -33.33 15.53 31.25
C GLU A 178 -32.15 16.12 32.05
N HIS A 179 -31.30 16.74 31.25
CA HIS A 179 -30.73 18.09 31.39
C HIS A 179 -29.27 18.20 31.86
N LEU A 180 -28.50 18.83 30.95
CA LEU A 180 -27.15 19.36 31.09
C LEU A 180 -26.00 18.34 31.07
N SER A 181 -25.41 18.15 29.89
CA SER A 181 -23.95 18.24 29.77
C SER A 181 -23.51 18.30 28.30
N VAL A 182 -22.77 19.37 28.03
CA VAL A 182 -21.87 19.62 26.89
C VAL A 182 -21.31 18.32 26.29
N GLN A 183 -21.72 17.98 25.07
CA GLN A 183 -21.10 16.89 24.31
C GLN A 183 -19.91 17.44 23.52
N LYS A 184 -18.72 17.21 24.09
CA LYS A 184 -17.42 17.42 23.42
C LYS A 184 -17.20 16.35 22.34
N ASN A 185 -16.78 16.86 21.19
CA ASN A 185 -15.87 16.27 20.20
C ASN A 185 -16.30 15.02 19.44
N ASN A 186 -16.61 15.28 18.16
CA ASN A 186 -16.57 14.41 17.00
C ASN A 186 -15.47 13.34 17.07
N ARG A 187 -15.91 12.10 17.30
CA ARG A 187 -15.18 10.88 16.95
C ARG A 187 -15.24 10.70 15.44
N ARG A 188 -14.07 10.59 14.80
CA ARG A 188 -13.93 10.05 13.43
C ARG A 188 -13.70 8.55 13.52
N CYS A 189 -14.69 7.78 13.07
CA CYS A 189 -14.59 6.45 12.47
C CYS A 189 -15.97 6.20 11.84
N GLY A 190 -16.19 5.77 10.60
CA GLY A 190 -15.40 5.43 9.43
C GLY A 190 -16.43 5.01 8.37
N ARG A 191 -16.08 4.99 7.08
CA ARG A 191 -16.80 4.16 6.08
C ARG A 191 -15.83 3.53 5.11
N LYS A 192 -15.39 2.32 5.46
CA LYS A 192 -15.05 1.27 4.50
C LYS A 192 -16.35 0.69 3.92
N VAL A 193 -16.36 0.58 2.59
CA VAL A 193 -16.83 -0.53 1.75
C VAL A 193 -17.83 -1.53 2.36
N GLN A 194 -18.99 -1.71 1.72
CA GLN A 194 -19.63 -3.04 1.62
C GLN A 194 -20.34 -3.23 0.26
N LYS A 195 -19.77 -4.12 -0.57
CA LYS A 195 -20.55 -5.03 -1.43
C LYS A 195 -20.93 -6.23 -0.55
N ASN A 196 -22.20 -6.36 -0.23
CA ASN A 196 -22.98 -7.61 -0.28
C ASN A 196 -24.34 -7.37 0.40
N MET A 197 -25.35 -7.97 -0.20
CA MET A 197 -26.74 -7.56 -0.20
C MET A 197 -27.54 -8.37 0.82
N CYS A 198 -28.20 -7.72 1.78
CA CYS A 198 -29.36 -8.24 2.50
C CYS A 198 -30.35 -7.07 2.73
N LEU A 199 -31.50 -7.15 2.08
CA LEU A 199 -32.60 -6.20 2.19
C LEU A 199 -33.56 -6.66 3.30
N SER A 200 -34.03 -5.73 4.14
CA SER A 200 -35.42 -5.74 4.62
C SER A 200 -35.85 -4.34 5.13
N PRO A 201 -37.15 -3.99 5.02
CA PRO A 201 -37.64 -2.62 4.95
C PRO A 201 -38.33 -2.13 6.23
N THR A 202 -38.56 -0.81 6.38
CA THR A 202 -39.88 -0.14 6.57
C THR A 202 -39.71 1.28 7.17
N ASP A 203 -39.80 2.30 6.29
CA ASP A 203 -40.78 3.41 6.28
C ASP A 203 -40.97 4.35 7.51
N PRO A 204 -41.77 5.45 7.43
CA PRO A 204 -41.28 6.81 7.16
C PRO A 204 -41.93 7.89 8.08
N TYR A 205 -41.69 9.18 7.78
CA TYR A 205 -42.44 10.37 8.25
C TYR A 205 -42.24 10.87 9.69
N SER A 206 -41.55 12.03 9.80
CA SER A 206 -42.03 13.30 10.40
C SER A 206 -40.82 14.24 10.48
N GLY A 207 -40.73 15.38 9.78
CA GLY A 207 -41.67 16.50 9.77
C GLY A 207 -41.31 17.45 10.94
N ILE A 208 -40.58 18.55 10.70
CA ILE A 208 -41.13 19.94 10.60
C ILE A 208 -41.65 20.41 11.98
N LEU A 209 -41.22 21.47 12.68
CA LEU A 209 -40.50 22.75 12.46
C LEU A 209 -40.03 23.25 13.85
N THR A 210 -39.01 24.12 13.92
CA THR A 210 -39.15 25.41 14.61
C THR A 210 -37.93 26.30 14.38
N THR A 211 -38.21 27.49 13.89
CA THR A 211 -37.35 28.61 13.52
C THR A 211 -36.86 29.39 14.75
N GLY A 212 -35.59 29.79 14.74
CA GLY A 212 -35.02 30.77 15.67
C GLY A 212 -33.66 31.24 15.20
N VAL A 213 -33.65 32.16 14.23
CA VAL A 213 -32.46 32.78 13.62
C VAL A 213 -31.70 33.61 14.66
N SER A 214 -30.42 33.31 14.88
CA SER A 214 -29.47 34.21 15.51
C SER A 214 -28.31 34.45 14.56
N VAL A 215 -28.27 35.64 13.97
CA VAL A 215 -27.25 36.11 13.03
C VAL A 215 -25.86 36.11 13.68
N ASP A 216 -24.75 35.95 12.98
CA ASP A 216 -24.23 34.81 12.23
C ASP A 216 -22.78 35.26 11.92
N THR A 217 -21.93 35.19 12.94
CA THR A 217 -20.48 35.50 12.82
C THR A 217 -19.64 34.24 12.83
N ASP A 218 -20.11 33.17 13.50
CA ASP A 218 -19.63 31.79 13.30
C ASP A 218 -20.01 31.21 11.94
N ASP A 219 -20.94 31.87 11.25
CA ASP A 219 -21.57 31.39 10.04
C ASP A 219 -20.68 31.53 8.81
N HIS A 220 -19.76 32.51 8.81
CA HIS A 220 -18.76 32.63 7.76
C HIS A 220 -17.77 31.46 7.81
N TRP A 221 -17.26 31.13 9.01
CA TRP A 221 -16.37 29.98 9.18
C TRP A 221 -17.09 28.65 8.97
N SER A 222 -18.33 28.54 9.46
CA SER A 222 -19.18 27.37 9.24
C SER A 222 -19.52 27.19 7.75
N SER A 223 -19.79 28.27 7.02
CA SER A 223 -19.97 28.27 5.56
C SER A 223 -18.70 27.89 4.82
N GLN A 224 -17.53 28.36 5.28
CA GLN A 224 -16.23 27.99 4.72
C GLN A 224 -15.97 26.48 4.91
N ILE A 225 -16.23 25.98 6.11
CA ILE A 225 -16.08 24.56 6.47
C ILE A 225 -17.07 23.71 5.68
N ASN A 226 -18.33 24.12 5.57
CA ASN A 226 -19.35 23.43 4.79
C ASN A 226 -19.03 23.44 3.29
N ARG A 227 -18.47 24.55 2.76
CA ARG A 227 -18.00 24.62 1.38
C ARG A 227 -16.81 23.70 1.14
N LEU A 228 -15.85 23.66 2.06
CA LEU A 228 -14.72 22.74 1.98
C LEU A 228 -15.18 21.29 2.09
N GLN A 229 -16.14 20.99 2.97
CA GLN A 229 -16.78 19.68 3.06
C GLN A 229 -17.45 19.30 1.74
N GLN A 230 -18.22 20.19 1.11
CA GLN A 230 -18.83 19.93 -0.20
C GLN A 230 -17.80 19.75 -1.33
N LEU A 231 -16.65 20.43 -1.26
CA LEU A 231 -15.56 20.24 -2.21
C LEU A 231 -14.84 18.92 -1.99
N ILE A 232 -14.62 18.52 -0.73
CA ILE A 232 -14.11 17.20 -0.37
C ILE A 232 -15.09 16.12 -0.82
N ASP A 233 -16.38 16.24 -0.50
CA ASP A 233 -17.42 15.32 -0.93
C ASP A 233 -17.48 15.25 -2.47
N LYS A 234 -17.34 16.39 -3.17
CA LYS A 234 -17.23 16.41 -4.64
C LYS A 234 -15.97 15.71 -5.13
N LEU A 235 -14.82 15.90 -4.49
CA LEU A 235 -13.55 15.29 -4.89
C LEU A 235 -13.48 13.80 -4.53
N GLU A 236 -14.14 13.39 -3.44
CA GLU A 236 -14.31 11.99 -3.03
C GLU A 236 -15.37 11.29 -3.90
N CYS A 237 -16.45 11.97 -4.27
CA CYS A 237 -17.45 11.44 -5.22
C CYS A 237 -17.01 11.57 -6.69
N GLN A 238 -16.05 12.44 -6.99
CA GLN A 238 -15.33 12.56 -8.27
C GLN A 238 -13.90 12.03 -8.17
N SER A 239 -13.60 11.11 -7.24
CA SER A 239 -12.55 10.14 -7.55
C SER A 239 -13.01 9.54 -8.88
N PRO A 240 -12.24 9.64 -9.99
CA PRO A 240 -12.64 8.96 -11.21
C PRO A 240 -12.92 7.54 -10.76
N LYS A 241 -14.14 7.05 -11.02
CA LYS A 241 -14.48 5.65 -10.77
C LYS A 241 -13.58 4.88 -11.72
N LEU A 242 -12.33 4.66 -11.29
CA LEU A 242 -11.43 3.71 -11.88
C LEU A 242 -12.10 2.40 -11.56
N GLU A 243 -12.95 1.95 -12.49
CA GLU A 243 -13.41 0.58 -12.47
C GLU A 243 -12.14 -0.28 -12.27
N PRO A 244 -12.18 -1.27 -11.35
CA PRO A 244 -11.08 -2.22 -11.23
C PRO A 244 -10.72 -2.67 -12.63
N LEU A 245 -9.41 -2.66 -12.97
CA LEU A 245 -8.92 -3.12 -14.26
C LEU A 245 -9.58 -4.48 -14.52
N LYS A 246 -10.59 -4.51 -15.40
CA LYS A 246 -11.14 -5.77 -15.89
C LYS A 246 -10.04 -6.28 -16.80
N GLU A 247 -9.19 -7.14 -16.27
CA GLU A 247 -8.38 -8.00 -17.11
C GLU A 247 -9.36 -8.84 -17.91
N ASP A 248 -9.70 -8.37 -19.12
CA ASP A 248 -10.50 -9.15 -20.05
C ASP A 248 -9.73 -10.46 -20.29
N PRO A 249 -10.30 -11.64 -19.97
CA PRO A 249 -9.61 -12.92 -20.11
C PRO A 249 -9.39 -13.34 -21.57
N LEU A 250 -9.53 -12.42 -22.52
CA LEU A 250 -9.52 -12.65 -23.94
C LEU A 250 -8.34 -11.94 -24.60
N ALA A 251 -7.14 -12.44 -24.32
CA ALA A 251 -6.00 -12.30 -25.22
C ALA A 251 -6.25 -12.88 -26.64
N SER A 252 -7.47 -13.38 -26.93
CA SER A 252 -7.89 -13.94 -28.22
C SER A 252 -8.70 -12.99 -29.11
N THR A 253 -8.96 -11.75 -28.69
CA THR A 253 -9.58 -10.74 -29.58
C THR A 253 -8.82 -9.41 -29.56
N TYR A 254 -7.64 -9.39 -30.19
CA TYR A 254 -7.04 -8.19 -30.80
C TYR A 254 -7.93 -7.56 -31.91
N LYS A 255 -9.25 -7.76 -31.87
CA LYS A 255 -10.11 -7.51 -33.01
C LYS A 255 -10.33 -6.02 -33.29
N SER A 256 -10.03 -5.09 -32.39
CA SER A 256 -10.02 -3.67 -32.73
C SER A 256 -9.27 -2.84 -31.67
N ASN A 257 -7.94 -2.71 -31.77
CA ASN A 257 -7.19 -1.66 -31.06
C ASN A 257 -6.73 -0.64 -32.10
N ILE A 258 -6.87 0.65 -31.80
CA ILE A 258 -6.37 1.75 -32.63
C ILE A 258 -5.03 2.18 -32.06
N LEU A 259 -4.09 2.53 -32.94
CA LEU A 259 -2.80 3.08 -32.55
C LEU A 259 -2.87 4.61 -32.62
N LEU A 260 -2.65 5.27 -31.49
CA LEU A 260 -2.38 6.70 -31.44
C LEU A 260 -0.87 6.92 -31.52
N VAL A 261 -0.44 7.71 -32.49
CA VAL A 261 0.93 8.17 -32.66
C VAL A 261 0.97 9.67 -32.42
N GLN A 262 1.75 10.08 -31.43
CA GLN A 262 2.03 11.48 -31.14
C GLN A 262 3.44 11.82 -31.59
N ARG A 263 3.56 12.79 -32.49
CA ARG A 263 4.84 13.27 -33.02
C ARG A 263 5.03 14.72 -32.58
N GLN A 264 6.08 14.99 -31.82
CA GLN A 264 6.40 16.32 -31.33
C GLN A 264 7.68 16.83 -31.98
N MET A 265 7.60 18.06 -32.50
CA MET A 265 8.64 18.70 -33.30
C MET A 265 8.84 20.14 -32.84
N ALA A 266 10.05 20.49 -32.42
CA ALA A 266 10.48 21.87 -32.17
C ALA A 266 11.20 22.39 -33.42
N VAL A 267 10.69 23.48 -34.00
CA VAL A 267 11.09 24.00 -35.31
C VAL A 267 11.84 25.30 -35.12
N THR A 268 12.97 25.47 -35.82
CA THR A 268 13.72 26.73 -35.84
C THR A 268 12.86 27.87 -36.40
N GLU A 269 12.96 29.07 -35.81
CA GLU A 269 12.15 30.23 -36.26
C GLU A 269 12.38 30.59 -37.74
N GLU A 270 13.59 30.34 -38.27
CA GLU A 270 13.98 30.65 -39.66
C GLU A 270 13.27 29.76 -40.68
N ASN A 271 12.97 28.49 -40.34
CA ASN A 271 12.41 27.50 -41.27
C ASN A 271 10.90 27.26 -41.08
N LEU A 272 10.23 28.09 -40.27
CA LEU A 272 8.85 27.86 -39.82
C LEU A 272 7.83 27.85 -40.97
N GLU A 273 7.99 28.70 -41.99
CA GLU A 273 7.08 28.73 -43.15
C GLU A 273 7.23 27.52 -44.07
N GLU A 274 8.46 27.07 -44.28
CA GLU A 274 8.77 25.88 -45.08
C GLU A 274 8.28 24.61 -44.38
N PHE A 275 8.50 24.52 -43.07
CA PHE A 275 7.97 23.46 -42.23
C PHE A 275 6.44 23.40 -42.28
N GLN A 276 5.73 24.52 -42.18
CA GLN A 276 4.27 24.53 -42.26
C GLN A 276 3.74 24.03 -43.60
N LYS A 277 4.43 24.34 -44.71
CA LYS A 277 4.07 23.83 -46.04
C LYS A 277 4.29 22.33 -46.14
N ALA A 278 5.45 21.84 -45.67
CA ALA A 278 5.78 20.41 -45.63
C ALA A 278 4.79 19.64 -44.74
N LEU A 279 4.47 20.19 -43.57
CA LEU A 279 3.53 19.63 -42.60
C LEU A 279 2.13 19.53 -43.18
N LYS A 280 1.65 20.57 -43.87
CA LYS A 280 0.35 20.55 -44.53
C LYS A 280 0.29 19.48 -45.63
N SER A 281 1.31 19.42 -46.48
CA SER A 281 1.40 18.39 -47.53
C SER A 281 1.44 16.97 -46.96
N TYR A 282 2.16 16.77 -45.86
CA TYR A 282 2.20 15.51 -45.14
C TYR A 282 0.84 15.15 -44.53
N ALA A 283 0.17 16.10 -43.87
CA ALA A 283 -1.15 15.90 -43.27
C ALA A 283 -2.22 15.55 -44.31
N ASP A 284 -2.21 16.24 -45.45
CA ASP A 284 -3.09 15.94 -46.57
C ASP A 284 -2.80 14.54 -47.16
N SER A 285 -1.53 14.15 -47.24
CA SER A 285 -1.14 12.82 -47.71
C SER A 285 -1.49 11.70 -46.73
N THR A 286 -1.47 12.01 -45.42
CA THR A 286 -1.76 11.08 -44.32
C THR A 286 -3.25 10.87 -44.16
N THR A 287 -4.06 11.93 -44.23
CA THR A 287 -5.53 11.86 -44.15
C THR A 287 -6.16 11.14 -45.34
N ASN A 288 -5.48 11.12 -46.49
CA ASN A 288 -5.90 10.37 -47.67
C ASN A 288 -5.55 8.87 -47.62
N GLN A 289 -4.87 8.39 -46.58
CA GLN A 289 -4.60 6.96 -46.41
C GLN A 289 -5.85 6.24 -45.89
N SER A 290 -6.16 5.07 -46.47
CA SER A 290 -7.34 4.27 -46.07
C SER A 290 -7.31 3.83 -44.61
N ASP A 291 -6.10 3.62 -44.09
CA ASP A 291 -5.88 3.02 -42.76
C ASP A 291 -5.63 4.09 -41.67
N ASN A 292 -5.60 5.37 -42.06
CA ASN A 292 -5.54 6.49 -41.14
C ASN A 292 -6.96 6.94 -40.81
N LEU A 293 -7.29 6.94 -39.52
CA LEU A 293 -8.62 7.29 -39.02
C LEU A 293 -8.77 8.80 -38.82
N HIS A 294 -7.68 9.46 -38.42
CA HIS A 294 -7.66 10.90 -38.18
C HIS A 294 -6.25 11.44 -38.04
N VAL A 295 -6.05 12.69 -38.45
CA VAL A 295 -4.86 13.49 -38.14
C VAL A 295 -5.29 14.81 -37.53
N SER A 296 -4.71 15.14 -36.38
CA SER A 296 -4.87 16.44 -35.73
C SER A 296 -3.51 17.09 -35.50
N ILE A 297 -3.44 18.40 -35.71
CA ILE A 297 -2.20 19.16 -35.59
C ILE A 297 -2.43 20.30 -34.60
N GLN A 298 -1.57 20.36 -33.59
CA GLN A 298 -1.61 21.36 -32.55
C GLN A 298 -0.31 22.17 -32.56
N LYS A 299 -0.42 23.49 -32.63
CA LYS A 299 0.70 24.41 -32.40
C LYS A 299 0.67 24.86 -30.93
N LEU A 300 1.81 24.79 -30.24
CA LEU A 300 1.92 25.35 -28.90
C LEU A 300 2.08 26.88 -28.96
N PRO A 301 1.39 27.65 -28.09
CA PRO A 301 1.37 29.11 -28.17
C PRO A 301 2.69 29.79 -27.77
N GLU A 302 3.51 29.13 -26.93
CA GLU A 302 4.71 29.74 -26.32
C GLU A 302 6.02 29.34 -27.01
N LYS A 303 6.00 28.38 -27.94
CA LYS A 303 7.18 27.85 -28.64
C LYS A 303 6.84 27.53 -30.09
N SER A 304 7.83 27.54 -30.98
CA SER A 304 7.73 27.00 -32.36
C SER A 304 7.65 25.47 -32.37
N CYS A 305 6.79 24.91 -31.51
CA CYS A 305 6.61 23.49 -31.28
C CYS A 305 5.25 23.04 -31.81
N TYR A 306 5.26 21.94 -32.55
CA TYR A 306 4.09 21.32 -33.16
C TYR A 306 3.92 19.90 -32.63
N ILE A 307 2.68 19.52 -32.37
CA ILE A 307 2.31 18.15 -32.03
C ILE A 307 1.33 17.64 -33.09
N ILE A 308 1.67 16.52 -33.70
CA ILE A 308 0.83 15.80 -34.65
C ILE A 308 0.29 14.57 -33.92
N TYR A 309 -1.03 14.41 -33.93
CA TYR A 309 -1.71 13.22 -33.47
C TYR A 309 -2.24 12.46 -34.68
N GLU A 310 -1.73 11.26 -34.90
CA GLU A 310 -2.18 10.36 -35.98
C GLU A 310 -2.84 9.14 -35.37
N PHE A 311 -4.08 8.85 -35.79
CA PHE A 311 -4.82 7.68 -35.36
C PHE A 311 -4.82 6.66 -36.50
N TRP A 312 -4.26 5.48 -36.23
CA TRP A 312 -4.08 4.41 -37.20
C TRP A 312 -4.89 3.18 -36.82
N GLN A 313 -5.47 2.50 -37.80
CA GLN A 313 -6.27 1.29 -37.58
C GLN A 313 -5.49 0.22 -36.83
N ASP A 314 -4.20 0.05 -37.13
CA ASP A 314 -3.28 -0.82 -36.40
C ASP A 314 -1.81 -0.40 -36.58
N ARG A 315 -0.91 -1.11 -35.90
CA ARG A 315 0.53 -0.87 -35.97
C ARG A 315 1.12 -1.21 -37.33
N ILE A 316 0.56 -2.18 -38.06
CA ILE A 316 1.10 -2.64 -39.34
C ILE A 316 0.86 -1.55 -40.39
N SER A 317 -0.33 -0.96 -40.42
CA SER A 317 -0.67 0.18 -41.30
C SER A 317 0.22 1.38 -41.06
N TRP A 318 0.46 1.77 -39.80
CA TRP A 318 1.39 2.85 -39.49
C TRP A 318 2.83 2.55 -39.95
N MET A 319 3.34 1.36 -39.63
CA MET A 319 4.70 0.95 -40.04
C MET A 319 4.84 0.88 -41.57
N SER A 320 3.79 0.45 -42.27
CA SER A 320 3.72 0.47 -43.73
C SER A 320 3.75 1.90 -44.27
N TYR A 321 2.97 2.81 -43.68
CA TYR A 321 2.94 4.21 -44.08
C TYR A 321 4.28 4.93 -43.85
N LEU A 322 5.01 4.61 -42.79
CA LEU A 322 6.38 5.13 -42.59
C LEU A 322 7.34 4.75 -43.73
N GLN A 323 7.06 3.67 -44.47
CA GLN A 323 7.86 3.29 -45.63
C GLN A 323 7.41 3.97 -46.93
N SER A 324 6.29 4.69 -46.92
CA SER A 324 5.78 5.43 -48.08
C SER A 324 6.68 6.61 -48.47
N GLU A 325 6.60 7.00 -49.74
CA GLU A 325 7.32 8.16 -50.24
C GLU A 325 6.87 9.47 -49.57
N ALA A 326 5.58 9.59 -49.21
CA ALA A 326 5.06 10.76 -48.51
C ALA A 326 5.71 10.93 -47.14
N SER A 327 5.80 9.84 -46.36
CA SER A 327 6.42 9.87 -45.03
C SER A 327 7.94 10.10 -45.10
N LYS A 328 8.63 9.40 -46.00
CA LYS A 328 10.08 9.56 -46.20
C LYS A 328 10.46 10.96 -46.69
N THR A 329 9.67 11.53 -47.60
CA THR A 329 9.89 12.89 -48.10
C THR A 329 9.73 13.90 -46.97
N PHE A 330 8.67 13.76 -46.17
CA PHE A 330 8.45 14.61 -45.00
C PHE A 330 9.58 14.48 -43.97
N GLN A 331 9.99 13.25 -43.61
CA GLN A 331 11.10 13.00 -42.69
C GLN A 331 12.41 13.62 -43.17
N ARG A 332 12.75 13.49 -44.46
CA ARG A 332 13.94 14.12 -45.03
C ARG A 332 13.87 15.64 -44.97
N CYS A 333 12.70 16.19 -45.27
CA CYS A 333 12.46 17.63 -45.29
C CYS A 333 12.64 18.23 -43.89
N ILE A 334 12.08 17.60 -42.84
CA ILE A 334 12.10 18.17 -41.49
C ILE A 334 13.45 18.05 -40.77
N ILE A 335 14.35 17.12 -41.15
CA ILE A 335 15.63 16.90 -40.43
C ILE A 335 16.43 18.20 -40.26
N ASP A 336 16.47 19.04 -41.31
CA ASP A 336 17.26 20.28 -41.31
C ASP A 336 16.47 21.48 -40.74
N MET A 337 15.19 21.29 -40.39
CA MET A 337 14.30 22.37 -39.93
C MET A 337 14.03 22.36 -38.41
N LEU A 338 14.39 21.26 -37.72
CA LEU A 338 14.12 21.08 -36.29
C LEU A 338 15.28 21.60 -35.41
N GLU A 339 14.93 22.19 -34.26
CA GLU A 339 15.88 22.57 -33.20
C GLU A 339 16.37 21.34 -32.44
N ASP A 340 15.45 20.42 -32.14
CA ASP A 340 15.67 19.19 -31.39
C ASP A 340 15.18 17.98 -32.21
N PRO A 341 15.73 16.77 -31.98
CA PRO A 341 15.25 15.56 -32.64
C PRO A 341 13.76 15.34 -32.36
N GLU A 342 13.05 14.85 -33.38
CA GLU A 342 11.64 14.52 -33.27
C GLU A 342 11.37 13.50 -32.15
N LEU A 343 10.38 13.79 -31.31
CA LEU A 343 9.91 12.88 -30.27
C LEU A 343 8.64 12.16 -30.74
N ILE A 344 8.69 10.82 -30.75
CA ILE A 344 7.55 9.98 -31.14
C ILE A 344 7.10 9.16 -29.93
N SER A 345 5.84 9.30 -29.57
CA SER A 345 5.16 8.50 -28.55
C SER A 345 4.02 7.72 -29.18
N THR A 346 3.84 6.47 -28.76
CA THR A 346 2.77 5.60 -29.29
C THR A 346 1.95 5.02 -28.15
N MET A 347 0.63 5.01 -28.30
CA MET A 347 -0.31 4.44 -27.34
C MET A 347 -1.34 3.58 -28.06
N LEU A 348 -1.58 2.37 -27.55
CA LEU A 348 -2.69 1.53 -28.02
C LEU A 348 -3.95 1.92 -27.26
N MET A 349 -5.02 2.20 -28.00
CA MET A 349 -6.34 2.49 -27.44
C MET A 349 -7.33 1.42 -27.88
N PRO A 350 -8.25 0.99 -26.99
CA PRO A 350 -9.39 0.18 -27.40
C PRO A 350 -10.18 0.91 -28.50
N ALA A 351 -10.48 0.24 -29.62
CA ALA A 351 -11.26 0.90 -30.68
C ALA A 351 -12.68 1.27 -30.23
N SER A 352 -13.18 0.65 -29.17
CA SER A 352 -14.44 1.05 -28.53
C SER A 352 -14.43 2.48 -27.99
N TRP A 353 -13.25 3.08 -27.77
CA TRP A 353 -13.11 4.48 -27.37
C TRP A 353 -13.19 5.44 -28.56
N TRP A 354 -13.06 4.93 -29.78
CA TRP A 354 -13.19 5.70 -31.02
C TRP A 354 -14.66 5.85 -31.40
N ILE A 355 -15.35 6.71 -30.66
CA ILE A 355 -16.76 7.01 -30.90
C ILE A 355 -16.82 8.12 -31.95
N MET A 356 -17.13 7.75 -33.18
CA MET A 356 -17.51 8.72 -34.21
C MET A 356 -18.87 9.30 -33.83
N THR A 357 -18.89 10.47 -33.21
CA THR A 357 -20.11 11.29 -33.23
C THR A 357 -20.29 11.75 -34.67
N ASN A 358 -21.11 11.02 -35.43
CA ASN A 358 -21.60 11.52 -36.72
C ASN A 358 -22.36 12.82 -36.41
N ASN A 359 -21.71 13.97 -36.67
CA ASN A 359 -22.37 15.27 -36.72
C ASN A 359 -23.10 15.42 -38.05
#